data_AF-A0A840ZJE7-F1
#
_entry.id   AF-A0A840ZJE7-F1
#
_cell.length_a   1.000
_cell.length_b   1.000
_cell.length_c   1.000
_cell.angle_alpha   90.00
_cell.angle_beta   90.00
_cell.angle_gamma   90.00
#
_symmetry.space_group_name_H-M   'P 1'
#
loop_
_entity.id
_entity.type
_entity.pdbx_description
1 polymer ?
#
loop_
_entity_poly.entity_id
_entity_poly.type
_entity_poly.pdbx_seq_one_letter_code
_entity_poly.pdbx_strand_id
1 'polypeptide(L)'
;MTVPFREHSRITAKGQTTVPKSVRQALGVSYGGEIAFVVDEQGVRVVRVEEETDPVIESFLEFLAQDMQQNPGKSVVAFPTALVERMTALTRGATVDLDEEIDGPVAL
;
A
#
# COMPACT_ATOMS: atom_id res chain seq x y z
N MET A 1 14.01 -12.02 -2.54
CA MET A 1 13.93 -13.25 -3.37
C MET A 1 13.54 -14.40 -2.44
N THR A 2 12.36 -14.98 -2.64
CA THR A 2 11.87 -16.08 -1.79
C THR A 2 12.45 -17.40 -2.29
N VAL A 3 13.04 -18.20 -1.39
CA VAL A 3 13.52 -19.56 -1.70
C VAL A 3 12.32 -20.42 -2.13
N PRO A 4 12.39 -21.21 -3.22
CA PRO A 4 11.28 -22.05 -3.63
C PRO A 4 10.92 -23.06 -2.53
N PHE A 5 9.64 -23.14 -2.18
CA PHE A 5 9.12 -24.08 -1.19
C PHE A 5 7.81 -24.69 -1.67
N ARG A 6 7.44 -25.85 -1.10
CA ARG A 6 6.21 -26.58 -1.44
C ARG A 6 5.42 -26.88 -0.18
N GLU A 7 4.16 -26.51 -0.19
CA GLU A 7 3.19 -26.81 0.87
C GLU A 7 2.03 -27.64 0.30
N HIS A 8 1.29 -28.32 1.17
CA HIS A 8 0.10 -29.08 0.78
C HIS A 8 -1.06 -28.78 1.72
N SER A 9 -2.28 -28.87 1.22
CA SER A 9 -3.50 -28.72 2.00
C SER A 9 -4.56 -29.65 1.46
N ARG A 10 -5.42 -30.17 2.35
CA ARG A 10 -6.49 -31.08 1.97
C ARG A 10 -7.76 -30.28 1.68
N ILE A 11 -8.39 -30.59 0.56
CA ILE A 11 -9.70 -30.06 0.23
C ILE A 11 -10.72 -30.76 1.15
N THR A 12 -11.56 -29.96 1.83
CA THR A 12 -12.65 -30.46 2.67
C THR A 12 -13.78 -31.01 1.80
N ALA A 13 -14.74 -31.71 2.41
CA ALA A 13 -15.93 -32.19 1.70
C ALA A 13 -16.74 -31.06 1.03
N LYS A 14 -16.61 -29.82 1.51
CA LYS A 14 -17.28 -28.63 0.95
C LYS A 14 -16.46 -27.94 -0.15
N GLY A 15 -15.36 -28.54 -0.60
CA GLY A 15 -14.48 -27.93 -1.61
C GLY A 15 -13.57 -26.81 -1.08
N GLN A 16 -13.55 -26.58 0.23
CA GLN A 16 -12.71 -25.53 0.83
C GLN A 16 -11.31 -26.06 1.13
N THR A 17 -10.28 -25.22 1.04
CA THR A 17 -8.92 -25.51 1.50
C THR A 17 -8.37 -24.33 2.28
N THR A 18 -7.51 -24.58 3.26
CA THR A 18 -6.81 -23.52 3.97
C THR A 18 -5.53 -23.18 3.21
N VAL A 19 -5.25 -21.89 3.01
CA VAL A 19 -3.95 -21.46 2.45
C VAL A 19 -2.93 -21.40 3.59
N PRO A 20 -1.83 -22.20 3.57
CA PRO A 20 -0.82 -22.19 4.62
C PRO A 20 -0.17 -20.81 4.82
N LYS A 21 0.29 -20.52 6.04
CA LYS A 21 0.83 -19.19 6.40
C LYS A 21 2.00 -18.78 5.48
N SER A 22 2.92 -19.69 5.21
CA SER A 22 4.06 -19.50 4.30
C SER A 22 3.60 -19.08 2.90
N VAL A 23 2.56 -19.73 2.37
CA VAL A 23 1.96 -19.39 1.07
C VAL A 23 1.27 -18.03 1.10
N ARG A 24 0.49 -17.70 2.14
CA ARG A 24 -0.15 -16.38 2.27
C ARG A 24 0.87 -15.24 2.30
N GLN A 25 1.96 -15.44 3.04
CA GLN A 25 3.07 -14.48 3.11
C GLN A 25 3.76 -14.32 1.75
N ALA A 26 3.96 -15.40 1.02
CA ALA A 26 4.52 -15.35 -0.34
C ALA A 26 3.57 -14.67 -1.36
N LEU A 27 2.25 -14.82 -1.19
CA LEU A 27 1.23 -14.12 -1.97
C LEU A 27 1.07 -12.64 -1.58
N GLY A 28 1.58 -12.23 -0.42
CA GLY A 28 1.38 -10.88 0.13
C GLY A 28 -0.05 -10.61 0.59
N VAL A 29 -0.80 -11.64 0.99
CA VAL A 29 -2.22 -11.53 1.38
C VAL A 29 -2.37 -11.71 2.89
N SER A 30 -3.09 -10.78 3.54
CA SER A 30 -3.42 -10.80 4.97
C SER A 30 -4.86 -11.27 5.21
N TYR A 31 -5.32 -11.23 6.46
CA TYR A 31 -6.70 -11.59 6.79
C TYR A 31 -7.68 -10.64 6.09
N GLY A 32 -8.69 -11.19 5.41
CA GLY A 32 -9.66 -10.41 4.63
C GLY A 32 -9.24 -10.09 3.20
N GLY A 33 -7.99 -10.34 2.81
CA GLY A 33 -7.54 -10.15 1.42
C GLY A 33 -8.03 -11.24 0.47
N GLU A 34 -8.15 -10.89 -0.81
CA GLU A 34 -8.72 -11.74 -1.85
C GLU A 34 -7.64 -12.40 -2.72
N ILE A 35 -7.93 -13.63 -3.17
CA ILE A 35 -7.09 -14.40 -4.09
C ILE A 35 -7.91 -14.85 -5.29
N ALA A 36 -7.29 -14.85 -6.47
CA ALA A 36 -7.89 -15.36 -7.70
C ALA A 36 -7.27 -16.70 -8.08
N PHE A 37 -8.12 -17.64 -8.52
CA PHE A 37 -7.71 -18.86 -9.21
C PHE A 37 -7.67 -18.58 -10.70
N VAL A 38 -6.48 -18.57 -11.29
CA VAL A 38 -6.29 -18.41 -12.73
C VAL A 38 -6.10 -19.79 -13.35
N VAL A 39 -6.90 -20.08 -14.38
CA VAL A 39 -6.84 -21.34 -15.13
C VAL A 39 -6.49 -20.99 -16.58
N ASP A 40 -5.33 -21.44 -17.03
CA ASP A 40 -4.80 -21.17 -18.37
C ASP A 40 -4.05 -22.41 -18.93
N GLU A 41 -3.39 -22.27 -20.08
CA GLU A 41 -2.65 -23.37 -20.74
C GLU A 41 -1.49 -23.92 -19.88
N GLN A 42 -1.00 -23.16 -18.91
CA GLN A 42 0.08 -23.56 -18.00
C GLN A 42 -0.45 -24.30 -16.76
N GLY A 43 -1.78 -24.34 -16.58
CA GLY A 43 -2.46 -25.04 -15.51
C GLY A 43 -3.25 -24.12 -14.59
N VAL A 44 -3.26 -24.43 -13.29
CA VAL A 44 -3.98 -23.65 -12.28
C VAL A 44 -2.98 -22.95 -11.37
N ARG A 45 -3.08 -21.63 -11.28
CA ARG A 45 -2.28 -20.80 -10.37
C ARG A 45 -3.16 -19.95 -9.47
N VAL A 46 -2.66 -19.66 -8.27
CA VAL A 46 -3.32 -18.76 -7.32
C VAL A 46 -2.52 -17.47 -7.25
N VAL A 47 -3.18 -16.34 -7.41
CA VAL A 47 -2.57 -15.00 -7.33
C VAL A 47 -3.34 -14.14 -6.34
N ARG A 48 -2.69 -13.12 -5.77
CA ARG A 48 -3.40 -12.06 -5.05
C ARG A 48 -4.29 -11.31 -6.04
N VAL A 49 -5.50 -10.93 -5.63
CA VAL A 49 -6.25 -9.91 -6.37
C VAL A 49 -5.61 -8.57 -6.02
N GLU A 50 -5.27 -7.79 -7.03
CA GLU A 50 -4.81 -6.43 -6.79
C GLU A 50 -6.01 -5.57 -6.44
N GLU A 51 -5.86 -4.76 -5.39
CA GLU A 51 -6.85 -3.73 -5.11
C GLU A 51 -6.92 -2.81 -6.33
N GLU A 52 -8.15 -2.52 -6.77
CA GLU A 52 -8.37 -1.58 -7.87
C GLU A 52 -7.75 -0.24 -7.46
N THR A 53 -6.69 0.15 -8.17
CA THR A 53 -6.07 1.45 -7.96
C THR A 53 -7.03 2.52 -8.44
N ASP A 54 -7.17 3.61 -7.68
CA ASP A 54 -7.94 4.75 -8.16
C ASP A 54 -7.18 5.38 -9.34
N PRO A 55 -7.74 5.32 -10.57
CA PRO A 55 -7.06 5.82 -11.75
C PRO A 55 -6.79 7.33 -11.69
N VAL A 56 -7.58 8.08 -10.90
CA VAL A 56 -7.38 9.51 -10.69
C VAL A 56 -6.16 9.74 -9.79
N ILE A 57 -6.02 8.96 -8.71
CA ILE A 57 -4.84 9.03 -7.83
C ILE A 57 -3.59 8.64 -8.61
N GLU A 58 -3.65 7.56 -9.40
CA GLU A 58 -2.53 7.11 -10.21
C GLU A 58 -2.08 8.20 -11.20
N SER A 59 -3.03 8.75 -11.96
CA SER A 59 -2.75 9.83 -12.92
C SER A 59 -2.18 11.08 -12.25
N PHE A 60 -2.68 11.43 -11.06
CA PHE A 60 -2.20 12.57 -10.30
C PHE A 60 -0.76 12.37 -9.79
N LEU A 61 -0.46 11.18 -9.28
CA LEU A 61 0.90 10.84 -8.83
C LEU A 61 1.88 10.79 -10.00
N GLU A 62 1.47 10.28 -11.16
CA GLU A 62 2.30 10.30 -12.37
C GLU A 62 2.59 11.73 -12.84
N PHE A 63 1.56 12.59 -12.85
CA PHE A 63 1.72 14.02 -13.13
C PHE A 63 2.74 14.68 -12.18
N LEU A 64 2.61 14.47 -10.87
CA LEU A 64 3.55 15.01 -9.88
C LEU A 64 4.98 14.49 -10.11
N ALA A 65 5.13 13.19 -10.34
CA ALA A 65 6.44 12.57 -10.58
C ALA A 65 7.11 13.16 -11.82
N GLN A 66 6.35 13.36 -12.89
CA GLN A 66 6.86 13.95 -14.12
C GLN A 66 7.25 15.42 -13.92
N ASP A 67 6.42 16.19 -13.22
CA ASP A 67 6.72 17.60 -12.94
C ASP A 67 7.98 17.76 -12.07
N MET A 68 8.15 16.93 -11.05
CA MET A 68 9.36 16.91 -10.22
C MET A 68 10.64 16.63 -11.02
N GLN A 69 10.57 15.74 -12.01
CA GLN A 69 11.70 15.42 -12.89
C GLN A 69 12.00 16.53 -13.89
N GLN A 70 10.95 17.16 -14.45
CA GLN A 70 11.09 18.21 -15.46
C GLN A 70 11.48 19.56 -14.87
N ASN A 71 11.09 19.82 -13.62
CA ASN A 71 11.26 21.11 -12.94
C ASN A 71 12.04 20.98 -11.62
N PRO A 72 13.27 20.42 -11.64
CA PRO A 72 14.06 20.25 -10.43
C PRO A 72 14.35 21.59 -9.76
N GLY A 73 14.07 21.69 -8.46
CA GLY A 73 14.27 22.91 -7.68
C GLY A 73 13.27 24.03 -7.96
N LYS A 74 12.17 23.77 -8.68
CA LYS A 74 11.06 24.72 -8.87
C LYS A 74 9.73 24.20 -8.33
N SER A 75 9.36 22.98 -8.68
CA SER A 75 8.08 22.38 -8.25
C SER A 75 8.12 21.89 -6.81
N VAL A 76 9.28 21.40 -6.37
CA VAL A 76 9.55 21.07 -4.98
C VAL A 76 10.74 21.90 -4.53
N VAL A 77 10.47 22.86 -3.65
CA VAL A 77 11.45 23.79 -3.10
C VAL A 77 11.48 23.68 -1.58
N ALA A 78 12.65 23.97 -1.00
CA ALA A 78 12.75 24.08 0.44
C ALA A 78 11.86 25.21 0.96
N PHE A 79 11.29 25.03 2.14
CA PHE A 79 10.60 26.13 2.82
C PHE A 79 11.58 27.28 3.11
N PRO A 80 11.12 28.54 3.03
CA PRO A 80 11.94 29.68 3.47
C PRO A 80 12.36 29.51 4.93
N THR A 81 13.62 29.84 5.26
CA THR A 81 14.17 29.66 6.62
C THR A 81 13.28 30.29 7.70
N ALA A 82 12.77 31.50 7.45
CA ALA A 82 11.88 32.18 8.38
C ALA A 82 10.57 31.42 8.65
N LEU A 83 10.05 30.67 7.67
CA LEU A 83 8.86 29.84 7.85
C LEU A 83 9.19 28.61 8.71
N VAL A 84 10.33 27.96 8.44
CA VAL A 84 10.82 26.81 9.23
C VAL A 84 11.03 27.20 10.69
N GLU A 85 11.67 28.35 10.93
CA GLU A 85 11.89 28.88 12.30
C GLU A 85 10.55 29.13 13.02
N ARG A 86 9.57 29.72 12.33
CA ARG A 86 8.24 29.95 12.89
C ARG A 86 7.50 28.64 13.20
N MET A 87 7.50 27.68 12.27
CA MET A 87 6.90 26.36 12.49
C MET A 87 7.54 25.66 13.70
N THR A 88 8.88 25.70 13.80
CA THR A 88 9.62 25.10 14.92
C THR A 88 9.34 25.79 16.25
N ALA A 89 9.19 27.12 16.24
CA ALA A 89 8.83 27.86 17.44
C ALA A 89 7.41 27.52 17.93
N LEU A 90 6.44 27.41 17.01
CA LEU A 90 5.04 27.11 17.33
C LEU A 90 4.81 25.67 17.79
N THR A 91 5.56 24.72 17.24
CA THR A 91 5.43 23.29 17.57
C THR A 91 6.31 22.85 18.74
N ARG A 92 7.07 23.78 19.35
CA ARG A 92 7.97 23.47 20.44
C ARG A 92 7.20 22.91 21.64
N GLY A 93 7.50 21.66 22.01
CA GLY A 93 6.86 20.98 23.13
C GLY A 93 5.49 20.38 22.80
N ALA A 94 5.06 20.41 21.53
CA ALA A 94 3.91 19.64 21.09
C ALA A 94 4.21 18.14 21.25
N THR A 95 3.31 17.42 21.90
CA THR A 95 3.33 15.96 21.95
C THR A 95 2.47 15.48 20.78
N VAL A 96 3.09 14.79 19.82
CA VAL A 96 2.42 14.30 18.61
C VAL A 96 2.50 12.79 18.63
N ASP A 97 1.35 12.14 18.61
CA ASP A 97 1.22 10.72 18.35
C ASP A 97 0.72 10.57 16.90
N LEU A 98 1.54 9.95 16.04
CA LEU A 98 1.20 9.74 14.63
C LEU A 98 0.30 8.53 14.41
N ASP A 99 0.10 7.72 15.45
CA ASP A 99 -0.76 6.54 15.46
C ASP A 99 -2.12 6.83 16.13
N GLU A 100 -2.33 8.05 16.62
CA GLU A 100 -3.61 8.48 17.19
C GLU A 100 -4.71 8.47 16.12
N GLU A 101 -5.89 7.96 16.49
CA GLU A 101 -7.05 7.93 15.60
C GLU A 101 -7.52 9.35 15.27
N ILE A 102 -7.75 9.64 13.99
CA ILE A 102 -8.24 10.96 13.56
C ILE A 102 -9.74 11.04 13.89
N ASP A 103 -10.08 11.74 14.98
CA ASP A 103 -11.46 11.96 15.41
C ASP A 103 -11.92 13.42 15.15
N GLY A 104 -13.19 13.59 14.78
CA GLY A 104 -13.81 14.90 14.56
C GLY A 104 -14.64 15.02 13.27
N PRO A 105 -15.54 16.02 13.20
CA PRO A 105 -16.38 16.23 12.02
C PRO A 105 -15.54 16.70 10.84
N VAL A 106 -15.54 15.94 9.75
CA VAL A 106 -14.99 16.38 8.47
C VAL A 106 -16.03 17.28 7.81
N ALA A 107 -15.69 18.55 7.58
CA ALA A 107 -16.53 19.42 6.76
C ALA A 107 -16.45 18.93 5.31
N LEU A 108 -17.56 18.37 4.81
CA LEU A 108 -17.77 18.05 3.40
C LEU A 108 -18.32 19.27 2.65
#